data_AF-A0A5Q2RMG2-F1
#
_entry.id   AF-A0A5Q2RMG2-F1
#
_cell.length_a   1.000
_cell.length_b   1.000
_cell.length_c   1.000
_cell.angle_alpha   90.00
_cell.angle_beta   90.00
_cell.angle_gamma   90.00
#
_symmetry.space_group_name_H-M   'P 1'
#
loop_
_entity.id
_entity.type
_entity.pdbx_description
1 polymer ?
#
loop_
_entity_poly.entity_id
_entity_poly.type
_entity_poly.pdbx_seq_one_letter_code
_entity_poly.pdbx_strand_id
1 'polypeptide(L)'
;MTNAERLLAAIRRHPGATDAELRIHTGVHPHQQVNQICHRLATGGDIVRRERADGRIGNFPGNVSQVTDQPPATAATQQRYQSRSQAATRTPSSPLPPPRSTLVVIPCSGTKALGGAPRGSSAAVSALVPPPLAHELAEARRRVAFLAQVDETSARPAIHRYRGALYATAGPAIAHAVDDGQPLVILSGGYGVLHPHEEIGTYDRAIAPSDWPRGLLGRALVEVCRSLDLREIVAFCGRTTRYANVVRRHRWERCGITARIVAPRFSGGGAMRLVPATLGEALVAYLDGGLDEAWTSSRGAGLAVEML
;
A
#
# COMPACT_ATOMS: atom_id res chain seq x y z
N MET A 1 -16.55 -18.04 -25.76
CA MET A 1 -15.77 -16.79 -25.85
C MET A 1 -15.36 -16.37 -24.44
N THR A 2 -14.07 -16.26 -24.17
CA THR A 2 -13.53 -15.87 -22.86
C THR A 2 -13.74 -14.37 -22.60
N ASN A 3 -13.66 -13.93 -21.33
CA ASN A 3 -13.73 -12.50 -21.00
C ASN A 3 -12.58 -11.69 -21.65
N ALA A 4 -11.40 -12.31 -21.83
CA ALA A 4 -10.28 -11.69 -22.53
C ALA A 4 -10.57 -11.50 -24.03
N GLU A 5 -11.14 -12.50 -24.70
CA GLU A 5 -11.60 -12.39 -26.09
C GLU A 5 -12.70 -11.33 -26.25
N ARG A 6 -13.67 -11.28 -25.33
CA ARG A 6 -14.73 -10.25 -25.33
C ARG A 6 -14.14 -8.85 -25.23
N LEU A 7 -13.20 -8.64 -24.33
CA LEU A 7 -12.54 -7.35 -24.14
C LEU A 7 -11.68 -6.97 -25.34
N LEU A 8 -10.89 -7.90 -25.88
CA LEU A 8 -10.08 -7.64 -27.07
C LEU A 8 -10.97 -7.31 -28.28
N ALA A 9 -12.07 -8.03 -28.47
CA ALA A 9 -13.05 -7.73 -29.52
C ALA A 9 -13.70 -6.35 -29.32
N ALA A 10 -14.05 -5.97 -28.10
CA ALA A 10 -14.60 -4.65 -27.80
C ALA A 10 -13.58 -3.53 -28.02
N ILE A 11 -12.31 -3.72 -27.66
CA ILE A 11 -11.23 -2.76 -27.91
C ILE A 11 -11.02 -2.53 -29.41
N ARG A 12 -11.14 -3.60 -30.22
CA ARG A 12 -11.09 -3.48 -31.69
C ARG A 12 -12.26 -2.71 -32.26
N ARG A 13 -13.47 -2.85 -31.71
CA ARG A 13 -14.67 -2.10 -32.14
C ARG A 13 -14.69 -0.67 -31.63
N HIS A 14 -14.11 -0.42 -30.45
CA HIS A 14 -14.11 0.87 -29.78
C HIS A 14 -12.68 1.27 -29.35
N PRO A 15 -11.76 1.57 -30.29
CA PRO A 15 -10.41 1.99 -29.95
C PRO A 15 -10.40 3.24 -29.07
N GLY A 16 -9.67 3.18 -27.96
CA GLY A 16 -9.60 4.24 -26.97
C GLY A 16 -10.63 4.13 -25.84
N ALA A 17 -11.46 3.09 -25.81
CA ALA A 17 -12.36 2.85 -24.68
C ALA A 17 -11.57 2.65 -23.38
N THR A 18 -12.02 3.33 -22.33
CA THR A 18 -11.54 3.18 -20.94
C THR A 18 -12.03 1.86 -20.35
N ASP A 19 -11.44 1.41 -19.25
CA ASP A 19 -11.86 0.17 -18.57
C ASP A 19 -13.33 0.23 -18.09
N ALA A 20 -13.86 1.42 -17.81
CA ALA A 20 -15.25 1.63 -17.42
C ALA A 20 -16.20 1.50 -18.63
N GLU A 21 -15.84 2.09 -19.77
CA GLU A 21 -16.59 1.96 -21.03
C GLU A 21 -16.56 0.51 -21.53
N LEU A 22 -15.39 -0.15 -21.49
CA LEU A 22 -15.27 -1.57 -21.86
C LEU A 22 -16.13 -2.48 -20.97
N ARG A 23 -16.26 -2.16 -19.68
CA ARG A 23 -17.19 -2.86 -18.78
C ARG A 23 -18.63 -2.79 -19.31
N ILE A 24 -19.07 -1.60 -19.73
CA ILE A 24 -20.42 -1.37 -20.29
C ILE A 24 -20.58 -2.12 -21.62
N HIS A 25 -19.62 -1.98 -22.54
CA HIS A 25 -19.68 -2.60 -23.86
C HIS A 25 -19.62 -4.13 -23.82
N THR A 26 -18.92 -4.70 -22.83
CA THR A 26 -18.72 -6.15 -22.75
C THR A 26 -19.62 -6.85 -21.74
N GLY A 27 -20.16 -6.14 -20.74
CA GLY A 27 -20.84 -6.76 -19.60
C GLY A 27 -19.92 -7.62 -18.71
N VAL A 28 -18.59 -7.46 -18.81
CA VAL A 28 -17.63 -8.17 -17.94
C VAL A 28 -17.55 -7.45 -16.60
N HIS A 29 -17.95 -8.13 -15.52
CA HIS A 29 -17.87 -7.63 -14.16
C HIS A 29 -17.00 -8.56 -13.29
N PRO A 30 -16.26 -8.05 -12.30
CA PRO A 30 -16.20 -6.65 -11.83
C PRO A 30 -15.22 -5.75 -12.61
N HIS A 31 -15.24 -4.43 -12.36
CA HIS A 31 -14.33 -3.46 -13.02
C HIS A 31 -12.85 -3.82 -12.82
N GLN A 32 -12.49 -4.34 -11.65
CA GLN A 32 -11.13 -4.81 -11.37
C GLN A 32 -10.69 -5.94 -12.32
N GLN A 33 -11.60 -6.84 -12.69
CA GLN A 33 -11.31 -7.92 -13.64
C GLN A 33 -11.03 -7.35 -15.03
N VAL A 34 -11.80 -6.34 -15.48
CA VAL A 34 -11.56 -5.65 -16.75
C VAL A 34 -10.16 -5.04 -16.77
N ASN A 35 -9.80 -4.29 -15.73
CA ASN A 35 -8.48 -3.66 -15.63
C ASN A 35 -7.34 -4.70 -15.63
N GLN A 36 -7.49 -5.79 -14.86
CA GLN A 36 -6.50 -6.88 -14.84
C GLN A 36 -6.33 -7.54 -16.21
N ILE A 37 -7.41 -7.76 -16.95
CA ILE A 37 -7.36 -8.31 -18.30
C ILE A 37 -6.68 -7.31 -19.26
N CYS A 38 -7.07 -6.04 -19.25
CA CYS A 38 -6.44 -5.00 -20.08
C CYS A 38 -4.94 -4.88 -19.81
N HIS A 39 -4.49 -4.94 -18.55
CA HIS A 39 -3.06 -4.96 -18.23
C HIS A 39 -2.34 -6.19 -18.79
N ARG A 40 -2.98 -7.37 -18.73
CA ARG A 40 -2.40 -8.60 -19.27
C ARG A 40 -2.27 -8.53 -20.79
N LEU A 41 -3.33 -8.09 -21.47
CA LEU A 41 -3.33 -7.87 -22.93
C LEU A 41 -2.27 -6.84 -23.34
N ALA A 42 -2.11 -5.76 -22.57
CA ALA A 42 -1.09 -4.75 -22.84
C ALA A 42 0.33 -5.31 -22.67
N THR A 43 0.53 -6.15 -21.65
CA THR A 43 1.82 -6.83 -21.43
C THR A 43 2.14 -7.81 -22.56
N GLY A 44 1.13 -8.46 -23.13
CA GLY A 44 1.27 -9.35 -24.28
C GLY A 44 1.41 -8.64 -25.64
N GLY A 45 1.29 -7.31 -25.67
CA GLY A 45 1.32 -6.53 -26.91
C GLY A 45 0.03 -6.56 -27.72
N ASP A 46 -1.03 -7.23 -27.23
CA ASP A 46 -2.33 -7.31 -27.91
C ASP A 46 -3.05 -5.95 -27.97
N ILE A 47 -2.75 -5.08 -27.00
CA ILE A 47 -3.29 -3.72 -26.90
C ILE A 47 -2.21 -2.73 -26.46
N VAL A 48 -2.44 -1.44 -26.73
CA VAL A 48 -1.65 -0.32 -26.19
C VAL A 48 -2.56 0.54 -25.30
N ARG A 49 -2.09 0.85 -24.09
CA ARG A 49 -2.79 1.74 -23.15
C ARG A 49 -2.13 3.12 -23.21
N ARG A 50 -2.87 4.16 -23.56
CA ARG A 50 -2.36 5.54 -23.64
C ARG A 50 -3.42 6.56 -23.22
N GLU A 51 -2.96 7.74 -22.81
CA GLU A 51 -3.83 8.86 -22.46
C GLU A 51 -4.55 9.41 -23.69
N ARG A 52 -5.83 9.73 -23.54
CA ARG A 52 -6.71 10.34 -24.56
C ARG A 52 -6.65 11.87 -24.45
N ALA A 53 -7.30 12.56 -25.40
CA ALA A 53 -7.46 14.02 -25.35
C ALA A 53 -8.21 14.52 -24.09
N ASP A 54 -8.99 13.65 -23.43
CA ASP A 54 -9.72 13.95 -22.19
C ASP A 54 -8.92 13.63 -20.91
N GLY A 55 -7.64 13.25 -21.03
CA GLY A 55 -6.77 12.89 -19.90
C GLY A 55 -7.01 11.50 -19.31
N ARG A 56 -7.94 10.69 -19.87
CA ARG A 56 -8.20 9.33 -19.38
C ARG A 56 -7.37 8.30 -20.14
N ILE A 57 -7.07 7.17 -19.49
CA ILE A 57 -6.35 6.06 -20.14
C ILE A 57 -7.31 5.24 -20.99
N GLY A 58 -7.14 5.32 -22.31
CA GLY A 58 -7.85 4.51 -23.30
C GLY A 58 -7.06 3.24 -23.68
N ASN A 59 -7.79 2.20 -24.09
CA ASN A 59 -7.23 0.95 -24.59
C ASN A 59 -7.36 0.90 -26.12
N PHE A 60 -6.24 0.73 -26.83
CA PHE A 60 -6.19 0.71 -28.29
C PHE A 60 -5.68 -0.65 -28.79
N PRO A 61 -6.12 -1.17 -29.93
CA PRO A 61 -5.55 -2.39 -30.51
C PRO A 61 -4.03 -2.27 -30.68
N GLY A 62 -3.29 -3.33 -30.37
CA GLY A 62 -1.86 -3.40 -30.67
C GLY A 62 -1.66 -3.52 -32.17
N ASN A 63 -0.89 -2.61 -32.76
CA ASN A 63 -0.46 -2.77 -34.15
C ASN A 63 0.62 -3.85 -34.20
N VAL A 64 0.35 -4.95 -34.90
CA VAL A 64 1.36 -5.98 -35.21
C VAL A 64 2.48 -5.42 -36.12
N SER A 65 2.30 -4.24 -36.72
CA SER A 65 3.31 -3.61 -37.55
C SER A 65 3.27 -2.10 -37.37
N GLN A 66 4.01 -1.58 -36.40
CA GLN A 66 4.74 -0.30 -36.50
C GLN A 66 5.50 -0.08 -35.18
N VAL A 67 6.72 -0.58 -35.15
CA VAL A 67 7.79 -0.05 -34.29
C VAL A 67 8.11 1.34 -34.83
N THR A 68 7.39 2.35 -34.37
CA THR A 68 7.89 3.73 -34.41
C THR A 68 8.50 4.01 -33.06
N ASP A 69 9.82 4.20 -33.05
CA ASP A 69 10.65 4.65 -31.95
C ASP A 69 10.21 6.02 -31.43
N GLN A 70 9.10 6.04 -30.69
CA GLN A 70 8.76 7.14 -29.81
C GLN A 70 9.00 6.66 -28.38
N PRO A 71 10.04 7.17 -27.69
CA PRO A 71 10.29 6.79 -26.32
C PRO A 71 9.06 7.18 -25.47
N PRO A 72 8.54 6.26 -24.65
CA PRO A 72 7.30 6.49 -23.94
C PRO A 72 7.47 7.65 -22.95
N ALA A 73 6.52 8.59 -22.96
CA ALA A 73 6.48 9.74 -22.04
C ALA A 73 6.38 9.34 -20.54
N THR A 74 6.20 8.04 -20.24
CA THR A 74 6.31 7.47 -18.89
C THR A 74 7.76 7.29 -18.42
N ALA A 75 8.74 7.22 -19.33
CA ALA A 75 10.15 7.09 -18.97
C ALA A 75 10.69 8.35 -18.29
N ALA A 76 10.31 9.56 -18.71
CA ALA A 76 10.82 10.81 -18.13
C ALA A 76 10.33 11.05 -16.69
N THR A 77 9.09 10.65 -16.37
CA THR A 77 8.54 10.77 -15.01
C THR A 77 9.08 9.68 -14.08
N GLN A 78 9.29 8.46 -14.59
CA GLN A 78 9.95 7.39 -13.83
C GLN A 78 11.46 7.65 -13.66
N GLN A 79 12.15 8.18 -14.67
CA GLN A 79 13.56 8.57 -14.57
C GLN A 79 13.75 9.71 -13.58
N ARG A 80 12.95 10.79 -13.59
CA ARG A 80 13.08 11.85 -12.56
C ARG A 80 12.86 11.33 -11.14
N TYR A 81 12.00 10.33 -10.94
CA TYR A 81 11.81 9.69 -9.63
C TYR A 81 12.95 8.72 -9.26
N GLN A 82 13.53 8.01 -10.24
CA GLN A 82 14.68 7.12 -10.05
C GLN A 82 15.98 7.91 -9.79
N SER A 83 16.23 9.01 -10.51
CA SER A 83 17.44 9.84 -10.34
C SER A 83 17.50 10.50 -8.96
N ARG A 84 16.36 10.87 -8.37
CA ARG A 84 16.31 11.40 -7.00
C ARG A 84 16.42 10.31 -5.93
N SER A 85 16.12 9.06 -6.27
CA SER A 85 16.18 7.89 -5.38
C SER A 85 17.53 7.15 -5.39
N GLN A 86 18.46 7.55 -6.27
CA GLN A 86 19.82 6.99 -6.34
C GLN A 86 20.85 7.84 -5.57
N ALA A 87 20.56 9.12 -5.28
CA ALA A 87 21.53 10.08 -4.76
C ALA A 87 21.74 10.05 -3.21
N ALA A 88 21.19 9.07 -2.47
CA ALA A 88 21.28 9.08 -1.00
C ALA A 88 21.49 7.69 -0.38
N THR A 89 22.25 6.82 -1.01
CA THR A 89 22.74 5.60 -0.34
C THR A 89 24.00 5.94 0.47
N ARG A 90 23.87 6.78 1.50
CA ARG A 90 24.92 6.93 2.52
C ARG A 90 24.59 5.97 3.65
N THR A 91 25.40 4.94 3.80
CA THR A 91 25.37 4.01 4.92
C THR A 91 26.03 4.68 6.12
N PRO A 92 25.25 5.01 7.16
CA PRO A 92 25.57 4.51 8.48
C PRO A 92 24.41 3.64 8.93
N SER A 93 24.65 2.33 8.96
CA SER A 93 23.69 1.32 9.35
C SER A 93 23.63 1.27 10.87
N SER A 94 22.89 2.21 11.46
CA SER A 94 22.48 2.02 12.84
C SER A 94 21.56 0.79 12.89
N PRO A 95 21.77 -0.13 13.85
CA PRO A 95 20.89 -1.28 14.02
C PRO A 95 19.44 -0.80 14.21
N LEU A 96 18.48 -1.63 13.78
CA LEU A 96 17.08 -1.32 14.05
C LEU A 96 16.84 -1.36 15.57
N PRO A 97 16.02 -0.44 16.11
CA PRO A 97 15.66 -0.47 17.52
C PRO A 97 14.90 -1.77 17.85
N PRO A 98 14.91 -2.24 19.11
CA PRO A 98 14.12 -3.39 19.52
C PRO A 98 12.61 -3.20 19.22
N PRO A 99 11.87 -4.27 18.88
CA PRO A 99 10.44 -4.18 18.59
C PRO A 99 9.64 -3.53 19.72
N ARG A 100 9.86 -3.96 20.97
CA ARG A 100 9.08 -3.49 22.13
C ARG A 100 9.24 -1.99 22.44
N SER A 101 10.31 -1.35 21.96
CA SER A 101 10.55 0.09 22.11
C SER A 101 10.21 0.90 20.87
N THR A 102 9.47 0.32 19.91
CA THR A 102 9.26 0.89 18.57
C THR A 102 7.81 0.77 18.14
N LEU A 103 7.26 1.83 17.56
CA LEU A 103 5.98 1.75 16.85
C LEU A 103 6.21 1.12 15.47
N VAL A 104 5.71 -0.10 15.30
CA VAL A 104 5.76 -0.81 14.01
C VAL A 104 4.62 -0.33 13.11
N VAL A 105 4.96 0.08 11.88
CA VAL A 105 3.98 0.54 10.90
C VAL A 105 3.97 -0.40 9.70
N ILE A 106 2.81 -1.00 9.42
CA ILE A 106 2.64 -1.90 8.26
C ILE A 106 1.58 -1.37 7.29
N PRO A 107 1.74 -1.55 5.98
CA PRO A 107 0.74 -1.16 5.00
C PRO A 107 -0.45 -2.12 5.04
N CYS A 108 -1.63 -1.61 4.73
CA CYS A 108 -2.78 -2.44 4.45
C CYS A 108 -2.59 -3.24 3.15
N SER A 109 -3.55 -4.12 2.87
CA SER A 109 -3.60 -4.85 1.60
C SER A 109 -4.78 -4.47 0.71
N GLY A 110 -4.55 -4.58 -0.61
CA GLY A 110 -5.61 -4.53 -1.60
C GLY A 110 -6.61 -5.68 -1.44
N THR A 111 -6.14 -6.86 -1.03
CA THR A 111 -7.00 -8.03 -0.79
C THR A 111 -7.50 -8.05 0.65
N LYS A 112 -8.79 -8.33 0.81
CA LYS A 112 -9.48 -8.39 2.11
C LYS A 112 -10.27 -9.68 2.20
N ALA A 113 -10.24 -10.31 3.37
CA ALA A 113 -11.09 -11.47 3.64
C ALA A 113 -12.56 -11.05 3.70
N LEU A 114 -13.43 -11.91 3.18
CA LEU A 114 -14.88 -11.76 3.28
C LEU A 114 -15.38 -12.16 4.67
N GLY A 115 -16.66 -11.87 4.93
CA GLY A 115 -17.34 -12.14 6.20
C GLY A 115 -16.93 -11.20 7.33
N GLY A 116 -17.40 -11.49 8.54
CA GLY A 116 -17.28 -10.63 9.71
C GLY A 116 -18.60 -10.52 10.48
N ALA A 117 -18.58 -9.78 11.57
CA ALA A 117 -19.75 -9.48 12.38
C ALA A 117 -20.18 -8.02 12.18
N PRO A 118 -21.40 -7.64 12.59
CA PRO A 118 -21.75 -6.23 12.77
C PRO A 118 -20.73 -5.55 13.68
N ARG A 119 -20.45 -4.26 13.42
CA ARG A 119 -19.47 -3.52 14.22
C ARG A 119 -19.84 -3.53 15.71
N GLY A 120 -18.91 -4.00 16.53
CA GLY A 120 -18.91 -3.86 17.98
C GLY A 120 -18.06 -2.68 18.45
N SER A 121 -17.94 -2.55 19.78
CA SER A 121 -16.95 -1.67 20.40
C SER A 121 -15.58 -2.35 20.33
N SER A 122 -14.66 -1.78 19.55
CA SER A 122 -13.30 -2.28 19.39
C SER A 122 -12.26 -1.20 19.73
N ALA A 123 -11.06 -1.64 20.10
CA ALA A 123 -9.93 -0.73 20.28
C ALA A 123 -9.69 0.08 19.00
N ALA A 124 -9.65 1.41 19.13
CA ALA A 124 -9.54 2.34 18.02
C ALA A 124 -8.34 3.27 18.21
N VAL A 125 -7.70 3.67 17.12
CA VAL A 125 -6.58 4.64 17.19
C VAL A 125 -7.01 5.98 17.82
N SER A 126 -8.30 6.30 17.79
CA SER A 126 -8.86 7.51 18.41
C SER A 126 -8.68 7.54 19.93
N ALA A 127 -8.49 6.38 20.57
CA ALA A 127 -8.17 6.30 22.00
C ALA A 127 -6.69 6.62 22.30
N LEU A 128 -5.82 6.60 21.29
CA LEU A 128 -4.38 6.81 21.40
C LEU A 128 -3.94 8.21 20.93
N VAL A 129 -4.89 9.09 20.60
CA VAL A 129 -4.59 10.45 20.13
C VAL A 129 -5.47 11.48 20.86
N PRO A 130 -5.02 12.74 21.01
CA PRO A 130 -5.82 13.78 21.66
C PRO A 130 -7.19 13.97 20.99
N PRO A 131 -8.26 14.30 21.75
CA PRO A 131 -9.62 14.41 21.22
C PRO A 131 -9.77 15.32 19.97
N PRO A 132 -9.09 16.49 19.87
CA PRO A 132 -9.16 17.29 18.66
C PRO A 132 -8.64 16.57 17.41
N LEU A 133 -7.55 15.81 17.55
CA LEU A 133 -6.97 15.04 16.45
C LEU A 133 -7.81 13.80 16.14
N ALA A 134 -8.39 13.15 17.14
CA ALA A 134 -9.35 12.06 16.96
C ALA A 134 -10.56 12.51 16.12
N HIS A 135 -11.09 13.70 16.40
CA HIS A 135 -12.19 14.28 15.63
C HIS A 135 -11.78 14.55 14.17
N GLU A 136 -10.62 15.18 13.94
CA GLU A 136 -10.11 15.45 12.59
C GLU A 136 -9.88 14.15 11.79
N LEU A 137 -9.34 13.10 12.44
CA LEU A 137 -9.20 11.76 11.87
C LEU A 137 -10.55 11.14 11.52
N ALA A 138 -11.54 11.23 12.40
CA ALA A 138 -12.87 10.68 12.16
C ALA A 138 -13.56 11.37 10.97
N GLU A 139 -13.45 12.68 10.85
CA GLU A 139 -13.96 13.43 9.70
C GLU A 139 -13.26 13.05 8.39
N ALA A 140 -11.93 12.98 8.41
CA ALA A 140 -11.16 12.56 7.25
C ALA A 140 -11.53 11.12 6.84
N ARG A 141 -11.66 10.21 7.80
CA ARG A 141 -12.11 8.83 7.57
C ARG A 141 -13.49 8.78 6.94
N ARG A 142 -14.48 9.55 7.40
CA ARG A 142 -15.81 9.60 6.78
C ARG A 142 -15.74 10.01 5.31
N ARG A 143 -14.97 11.07 4.99
CA ARG A 143 -14.79 11.51 3.59
C ARG A 143 -14.10 10.44 2.74
N VAL A 144 -13.01 9.87 3.24
CA VAL A 144 -12.27 8.83 2.50
C VAL A 144 -13.09 7.56 2.36
N ALA A 145 -13.86 7.18 3.36
CA ALA A 145 -14.75 6.02 3.32
C ALA A 145 -15.81 6.17 2.23
N PHE A 146 -16.40 7.36 2.09
CA PHE A 146 -17.31 7.68 0.99
C PHE A 146 -16.61 7.53 -0.37
N LEU A 147 -15.42 8.11 -0.54
CA LEU A 147 -14.63 8.01 -1.77
C LEU A 147 -14.15 6.59 -2.09
N ALA A 148 -13.96 5.77 -1.07
CA ALA A 148 -13.53 4.38 -1.18
C ALA A 148 -14.69 3.41 -1.31
N GLN A 149 -15.95 3.89 -1.20
CA GLN A 149 -17.16 3.09 -1.18
C GLN A 149 -17.04 1.93 -0.19
N VAL A 150 -16.64 2.26 1.04
CA VAL A 150 -16.46 1.25 2.08
C VAL A 150 -17.78 0.57 2.38
N ASP A 151 -17.78 -0.75 2.29
CA ASP A 151 -18.88 -1.60 2.76
C ASP A 151 -18.61 -2.04 4.20
N GLU A 152 -19.36 -1.45 5.13
CA GLU A 152 -19.28 -1.73 6.57
C GLU A 152 -20.38 -2.68 7.07
N THR A 153 -21.15 -3.31 6.17
CA THR A 153 -22.21 -4.28 6.54
C THR A 153 -21.66 -5.49 7.31
N SER A 154 -20.39 -5.82 7.06
CA SER A 154 -19.66 -6.86 7.77
C SER A 154 -18.28 -6.34 8.11
N ALA A 155 -17.96 -6.26 9.40
CA ALA A 155 -16.70 -5.73 9.92
C ALA A 155 -15.84 -6.83 10.56
N ARG A 156 -14.52 -6.62 10.54
CA ARG A 156 -13.52 -7.51 11.15
C ARG A 156 -12.37 -6.68 11.65
N PRO A 157 -11.68 -7.11 12.72
CA PRO A 157 -10.40 -6.54 13.12
C PRO A 157 -9.46 -6.39 11.92
N ALA A 158 -8.83 -5.24 11.77
CA ALA A 158 -7.99 -4.91 10.62
C ALA A 158 -6.91 -5.97 10.33
N ILE A 159 -6.28 -6.49 11.39
CA ILE A 159 -5.30 -7.57 11.31
C ILE A 159 -5.86 -8.88 10.70
N HIS A 160 -7.13 -9.18 10.96
CA HIS A 160 -7.82 -10.35 10.41
C HIS A 160 -8.57 -10.05 9.11
N ARG A 161 -8.74 -8.78 8.73
CA ARG A 161 -9.36 -8.38 7.46
C ARG A 161 -8.36 -8.45 6.32
N TYR A 162 -7.17 -7.89 6.47
CA TYR A 162 -6.23 -7.81 5.35
C TYR A 162 -5.63 -9.18 4.99
N ARG A 163 -5.40 -9.40 3.69
CA ARG A 163 -4.88 -10.65 3.10
C ARG A 163 -3.79 -10.35 2.09
N GLY A 164 -3.18 -11.36 1.47
CA GLY A 164 -2.12 -11.18 0.48
C GLY A 164 -0.74 -11.48 1.05
N ALA A 165 0.29 -11.41 0.21
CA ALA A 165 1.58 -12.07 0.50
C ALA A 165 2.27 -11.62 1.80
N LEU A 166 2.19 -10.34 2.19
CA LEU A 166 2.69 -9.87 3.49
C LEU A 166 1.94 -10.56 4.64
N TYR A 167 0.62 -10.46 4.66
CA TYR A 167 -0.24 -11.02 5.71
C TYR A 167 -0.29 -12.55 5.71
N ALA A 168 -0.10 -13.20 4.56
CA ALA A 168 0.02 -14.64 4.48
C ALA A 168 1.30 -15.14 5.16
N THR A 169 2.38 -14.35 5.09
CA THR A 169 3.68 -14.70 5.65
C THR A 169 3.79 -14.29 7.12
N ALA A 170 3.43 -13.04 7.44
CA ALA A 170 3.61 -12.47 8.77
C ALA A 170 2.33 -12.50 9.63
N GLY A 171 1.17 -12.86 9.08
CA GLY A 171 -0.11 -12.76 9.78
C GLY A 171 -0.14 -13.38 11.19
N PRO A 172 0.32 -14.63 11.36
CA PRO A 172 0.41 -15.26 12.69
C PRO A 172 1.34 -14.51 13.65
N ALA A 173 2.53 -14.10 13.20
CA ALA A 173 3.48 -13.36 14.04
C ALA A 173 2.98 -11.96 14.40
N ILE A 174 2.33 -11.25 13.48
CA ILE A 174 1.70 -9.96 13.76
C ILE A 174 0.59 -10.16 14.81
N ALA A 175 -0.25 -11.20 14.67
CA ALA A 175 -1.34 -11.45 15.62
C ALA A 175 -0.78 -11.73 17.02
N HIS A 176 0.18 -12.63 17.13
CA HIS A 176 0.83 -12.93 18.40
C HIS A 176 1.51 -11.70 19.01
N ALA A 177 2.25 -10.92 18.22
CA ALA A 177 2.90 -9.71 18.71
C ALA A 177 1.89 -8.68 19.22
N VAL A 178 0.77 -8.49 18.52
CA VAL A 178 -0.30 -7.60 18.96
C VAL A 178 -0.94 -8.08 20.25
N ASP A 179 -1.22 -9.38 20.38
CA ASP A 179 -1.77 -9.98 21.60
C ASP A 179 -0.79 -9.83 22.79
N ASP A 180 0.52 -9.83 22.52
CA ASP A 180 1.61 -9.58 23.49
C ASP A 180 1.86 -8.10 23.78
N GLY A 181 1.02 -7.20 23.27
CA GLY A 181 1.07 -5.76 23.50
C GLY A 181 2.12 -5.02 22.67
N GLN A 182 2.64 -5.60 21.58
CA GLN A 182 3.56 -4.92 20.67
C GLN A 182 2.91 -3.65 20.09
N PRO A 183 3.55 -2.47 20.21
CA PRO A 183 3.10 -1.27 19.55
C PRO A 183 3.12 -1.44 18.02
N LEU A 184 1.94 -1.54 17.42
CA LEU A 184 1.78 -1.74 15.99
C LEU A 184 0.55 -0.99 15.47
N VAL A 185 0.68 -0.34 14.31
CA VAL A 185 -0.43 0.27 13.58
C VAL A 185 -0.42 -0.12 12.11
N ILE A 186 -1.59 -0.09 11.48
CA ILE A 186 -1.76 -0.37 10.06
C ILE A 186 -2.08 0.93 9.32
N LEU A 187 -1.28 1.28 8.31
CA LEU A 187 -1.60 2.36 7.37
C LEU A 187 -2.55 1.85 6.28
N SER A 188 -3.76 2.38 6.28
CA SER A 188 -4.90 1.97 5.48
C SER A 188 -5.29 3.02 4.45
N GLY A 189 -5.60 2.58 3.22
CA GLY A 189 -6.08 3.48 2.19
C GLY A 189 -7.47 4.05 2.48
N GLY A 190 -8.37 3.23 3.04
CA GLY A 190 -9.73 3.63 3.37
C GLY A 190 -9.90 4.26 4.75
N TYR A 191 -8.96 4.02 5.66
CA TYR A 191 -9.12 4.36 7.09
C TYR A 191 -7.94 5.13 7.72
N GLY A 192 -6.85 5.36 7.00
CA GLY A 192 -5.72 6.15 7.51
C GLY A 192 -4.87 5.33 8.48
N VAL A 193 -4.61 5.82 9.69
CA VAL A 193 -3.93 5.03 10.73
C VAL A 193 -4.95 4.15 11.42
N LEU A 194 -4.72 2.85 11.57
CA LEU A 194 -5.61 1.91 12.26
C LEU A 194 -4.90 1.23 13.42
N HIS A 195 -5.63 1.03 14.51
CA HIS A 195 -5.25 0.02 15.51
C HIS A 195 -5.49 -1.39 14.92
N PRO A 196 -4.67 -2.42 15.21
CA PRO A 196 -4.80 -3.74 14.60
C PRO A 196 -6.15 -4.43 14.88
N HIS A 197 -6.71 -4.19 16.08
CA HIS A 197 -8.02 -4.70 16.46
C HIS A 197 -9.20 -3.82 16.01
N GLU A 198 -8.94 -2.67 15.38
CA GLU A 198 -10.01 -1.79 14.92
C GLU A 198 -10.83 -2.49 13.83
N GLU A 199 -12.15 -2.53 14.01
CA GLU A 199 -13.04 -3.21 13.07
C GLU A 199 -13.26 -2.40 11.80
N ILE A 200 -12.94 -3.02 10.67
CA ILE A 200 -13.06 -2.42 9.34
C ILE A 200 -13.91 -3.26 8.38
N GLY A 201 -14.61 -2.54 7.51
CA GLY A 201 -15.35 -3.09 6.37
C GLY A 201 -14.43 -3.50 5.22
N THR A 202 -15.04 -3.72 4.05
CA THR A 202 -14.32 -3.99 2.80
C THR A 202 -14.30 -2.76 1.90
N TYR A 203 -13.24 -2.61 1.10
CA TYR A 203 -13.07 -1.50 0.14
C TYR A 203 -11.96 -1.84 -0.87
N ASP A 204 -11.94 -1.18 -2.02
CA ASP A 204 -10.86 -1.32 -3.03
C ASP A 204 -10.23 0.05 -3.34
N ARG A 205 -9.42 0.54 -2.40
CA ARG A 205 -8.72 1.82 -2.51
C ARG A 205 -7.30 1.73 -1.95
N ALA A 206 -6.30 1.97 -2.79
CA ALA A 206 -4.93 2.15 -2.31
C ALA A 206 -4.81 3.48 -1.57
N ILE A 207 -3.89 3.58 -0.60
CA ILE A 207 -3.65 4.86 0.07
C ILE A 207 -3.23 5.92 -0.94
N ALA A 208 -3.88 7.08 -0.92
CA ALA A 208 -3.47 8.24 -1.68
C ALA A 208 -3.28 9.41 -0.70
N PRO A 209 -2.04 9.92 -0.52
CA PRO A 209 -1.79 11.00 0.42
C PRO A 209 -2.61 12.28 0.19
N SER A 210 -3.14 12.48 -1.02
CA SER A 210 -4.03 13.59 -1.38
C SER A 210 -5.44 13.45 -0.83
N ASP A 211 -5.89 12.23 -0.49
CA ASP A 211 -7.22 12.00 0.09
C ASP A 211 -7.30 12.44 1.56
N TRP A 212 -6.14 12.68 2.18
CA TRP A 212 -6.00 13.01 3.59
C TRP A 212 -5.56 14.46 3.75
N PRO A 213 -6.08 15.21 4.75
CA PRO A 213 -5.56 16.52 5.10
C PRO A 213 -4.04 16.47 5.29
N ARG A 214 -3.36 17.52 4.82
CA ARG A 214 -1.91 17.56 4.77
C ARG A 214 -1.30 17.35 6.16
N GLY A 215 -0.50 16.30 6.29
CA GLY A 215 0.21 15.99 7.54
C GLY A 215 -0.64 15.29 8.60
N LEU A 216 -1.95 15.09 8.40
CA LEU A 216 -2.84 14.45 9.38
C LEU A 216 -2.34 13.06 9.78
N LEU A 217 -2.04 12.19 8.81
CA LEU A 217 -1.58 10.83 9.10
C LEU A 217 -0.24 10.81 9.86
N GLY A 218 0.68 11.73 9.52
CA GLY A 218 1.96 11.85 10.23
C GLY A 218 1.77 12.33 11.67
N ARG A 219 0.95 13.37 11.89
CA ARG A 219 0.61 13.83 13.25
C ARG A 219 -0.06 12.73 14.07
N ALA A 220 -0.95 11.94 13.48
CA ALA A 220 -1.58 10.81 14.16
C ALA A 220 -0.55 9.76 14.60
N LEU A 221 0.42 9.42 13.76
CA LEU A 221 1.51 8.50 14.15
C LEU A 221 2.36 9.07 15.28
N VAL A 222 2.67 10.37 15.26
CA VAL A 222 3.40 11.05 16.35
C VAL A 222 2.64 10.98 17.67
N GLU A 223 1.33 11.24 17.66
CA GLU A 223 0.52 11.18 18.88
C GLU A 223 0.37 9.74 19.39
N VAL A 224 0.27 8.74 18.50
CA VAL A 224 0.32 7.33 18.92
C VAL A 224 1.65 7.02 19.60
N CYS A 225 2.80 7.42 19.03
CA CYS A 225 4.10 7.25 19.68
C CYS A 225 4.14 7.90 21.08
N ARG A 226 3.66 9.14 21.21
CA ARG A 226 3.64 9.85 22.49
C ARG A 226 2.75 9.17 23.53
N SER A 227 1.57 8.70 23.13
CA SER A 227 0.66 7.99 24.03
C SER A 227 1.24 6.69 24.58
N LEU A 228 2.21 6.10 23.88
CA LEU A 228 2.89 4.86 24.23
C LEU A 228 4.33 5.08 24.73
N ASP A 229 4.75 6.33 24.96
CA ASP A 229 6.13 6.72 25.32
C ASP A 229 7.23 6.17 24.39
N LEU A 230 6.96 6.17 23.08
CA LEU A 230 7.88 5.69 22.06
C LEU A 230 8.56 6.85 21.34
N ARG A 231 9.84 6.66 21.00
CA ARG A 231 10.64 7.61 20.21
C ARG A 231 11.08 7.08 18.85
N GLU A 232 10.69 5.85 18.54
CA GLU A 232 11.17 5.12 17.38
C GLU A 232 9.96 4.64 16.54
N ILE A 233 10.03 4.86 15.24
CA ILE A 233 9.08 4.30 14.25
C ILE A 233 9.86 3.49 13.23
N VAL A 234 9.39 2.27 12.96
CA VAL A 234 9.90 1.44 11.86
C VAL A 234 8.74 1.04 10.95
N ALA A 235 8.78 1.51 9.70
CA ALA A 235 7.77 1.24 8.70
C ALA A 235 8.23 0.17 7.70
N PHE A 236 7.52 -0.96 7.64
CA PHE A 236 7.79 -2.05 6.71
C PHE A 236 6.99 -1.85 5.43
N CYS A 237 7.53 -1.12 4.47
CA CYS A 237 6.82 -0.84 3.21
C CYS A 237 7.76 -0.71 2.02
N GLY A 238 7.24 -0.94 0.81
CA GLY A 238 8.06 -0.81 -0.40
C GLY A 238 8.54 0.63 -0.59
N ARG A 239 9.81 0.81 -0.95
CA ARG A 239 10.49 2.12 -1.01
C ARG A 239 9.73 3.16 -1.84
N THR A 240 9.15 2.77 -2.97
CA THR A 240 8.45 3.70 -3.89
C THR A 240 6.93 3.73 -3.68
N THR A 241 6.43 3.08 -2.64
CA THR A 241 4.99 2.98 -2.40
C THR A 241 4.41 4.29 -1.86
N ARG A 242 3.10 4.45 -2.03
CA ARG A 242 2.38 5.58 -1.44
C ARG A 242 2.38 5.55 0.10
N TYR A 243 2.54 4.37 0.71
CA TYR A 243 2.74 4.21 2.16
C TYR A 243 4.06 4.84 2.60
N ALA A 244 5.17 4.51 1.93
CA ALA A 244 6.47 5.14 2.19
C ALA A 244 6.40 6.66 2.06
N ASN A 245 5.66 7.16 1.06
CA ASN A 245 5.45 8.61 0.90
C ASN A 245 4.67 9.26 2.05
N VAL A 246 3.76 8.56 2.73
CA VAL A 246 3.11 9.09 3.94
C VAL A 246 4.16 9.30 5.03
N VAL A 247 5.03 8.32 5.24
CA VAL A 247 6.07 8.37 6.28
C VAL A 247 7.11 9.46 5.95
N ARG A 248 7.65 9.50 4.73
CA ARG A 248 8.66 10.50 4.30
C ARG A 248 8.22 11.95 4.38
N ARG A 249 6.92 12.23 4.23
CA ARG A 249 6.42 13.61 4.17
C ARG A 249 6.38 14.30 5.53
N HIS A 250 6.50 13.55 6.61
CA HIS A 250 6.50 14.09 7.96
C HIS A 250 7.92 14.52 8.39
N ARG A 251 8.01 15.52 9.27
CA ARG A 251 9.30 16.04 9.77
C ARG A 251 9.58 15.45 11.14
N TRP A 252 10.02 14.18 11.18
CA TRP A 252 10.14 13.37 12.40
C TRP A 252 11.10 13.97 13.44
N GLU A 253 12.24 14.48 12.99
CA GLU A 253 13.24 15.13 13.85
C GLU A 253 12.65 16.24 14.72
N ARG A 254 11.71 17.04 14.18
CA ARG A 254 11.05 18.14 14.92
C ARG A 254 10.10 17.65 16.01
N CYS A 255 9.73 16.39 15.97
CA CYS A 255 8.85 15.75 16.94
C CYS A 255 9.63 14.91 17.97
N GLY A 256 10.97 14.84 17.86
CA GLY A 256 11.80 13.99 18.72
C GLY A 256 11.60 12.49 18.46
N ILE A 257 11.17 12.13 17.25
CA ILE A 257 10.96 10.75 16.83
C ILE A 257 11.97 10.43 15.73
N THR A 258 12.65 9.30 15.85
CA THR A 258 13.46 8.72 14.78
C THR A 258 12.57 7.81 13.94
N ALA A 259 12.50 8.04 12.63
CA ALA A 259 11.71 7.21 11.73
C ALA A 259 12.61 6.48 10.73
N ARG A 260 12.32 5.20 10.50
CA ARG A 260 12.99 4.37 9.50
C ARG A 260 11.98 3.69 8.58
N ILE A 261 12.32 3.57 7.30
CA ILE A 261 11.61 2.71 6.35
C ILE A 261 12.48 1.50 6.05
N VAL A 262 11.94 0.30 6.28
CA VAL A 262 12.53 -0.97 5.88
C VAL A 262 11.86 -1.41 4.58
N ALA A 263 12.66 -1.53 3.52
CA ALA A 263 12.19 -1.90 2.18
C ALA A 263 13.10 -2.98 1.55
N PRO A 264 12.55 -3.98 0.84
CA PRO A 264 13.36 -4.93 0.10
C PRO A 264 14.19 -4.25 -1.00
N ARG A 265 15.45 -4.65 -1.13
CA ARG A 265 16.28 -4.36 -2.30
C ARG A 265 15.83 -5.28 -3.43
N PHE A 266 15.01 -4.75 -4.33
CA PHE A 266 14.47 -5.52 -5.44
C PHE A 266 14.66 -4.77 -6.77
N SER A 267 15.24 -5.47 -7.74
CA SER A 267 15.35 -5.04 -9.14
C SER A 267 14.86 -6.17 -10.04
N GLY A 268 13.72 -5.98 -10.71
CA GLY A 268 13.17 -6.97 -11.64
C GLY A 268 11.64 -6.97 -11.74
N GLY A 269 11.10 -7.90 -12.54
CA GLY A 269 9.66 -8.18 -12.64
C GLY A 269 9.11 -8.87 -11.39
N GLY A 270 7.77 -8.92 -11.23
CA GLY A 270 7.14 -9.64 -10.11
C GLY A 270 7.16 -8.93 -8.75
N ALA A 271 7.59 -7.67 -8.71
CA ALA A 271 7.66 -6.86 -7.48
C ALA A 271 6.36 -6.88 -6.66
N MET A 272 5.18 -6.91 -7.31
CA MET A 272 3.89 -6.93 -6.61
C MET A 272 3.66 -8.18 -5.75
N ARG A 273 4.34 -9.29 -6.01
CA ARG A 273 4.25 -10.52 -5.19
C ARG A 273 5.47 -10.67 -4.28
N LEU A 274 6.66 -10.44 -4.84
CA LEU A 274 7.92 -10.68 -4.15
C LEU A 274 8.20 -9.65 -3.05
N VAL A 275 7.89 -8.38 -3.28
CA VAL A 275 8.13 -7.31 -2.29
C VAL A 275 7.26 -7.51 -1.04
N PRO A 276 5.93 -7.74 -1.14
CA PRO A 276 5.13 -7.95 0.07
C PRO A 276 5.48 -9.24 0.82
N ALA A 277 5.82 -10.33 0.11
CA ALA A 277 6.28 -11.56 0.77
C ALA A 277 7.59 -11.32 1.55
N THR A 278 8.57 -10.67 0.91
CA THR A 278 9.85 -10.33 1.54
C THR A 278 9.67 -9.41 2.74
N LEU A 279 8.78 -8.41 2.65
CA LEU A 279 8.40 -7.57 3.78
C LEU A 279 7.77 -8.37 4.93
N GLY A 280 6.97 -9.38 4.61
CA GLY A 280 6.41 -10.30 5.60
C GLY A 280 7.50 -11.08 6.34
N GLU A 281 8.44 -11.67 5.61
CA GLU A 281 9.57 -12.41 6.21
C GLU A 281 10.45 -11.49 7.08
N ALA A 282 10.75 -10.28 6.59
CA ALA A 282 11.53 -9.29 7.34
C ALA A 282 10.81 -8.84 8.62
N LEU A 283 9.49 -8.67 8.55
CA LEU A 283 8.69 -8.28 9.71
C LEU A 283 8.67 -9.39 10.77
N VAL A 284 8.53 -10.66 10.37
CA VAL A 284 8.63 -11.80 11.31
C VAL A 284 9.98 -11.79 12.00
N ALA A 285 11.08 -11.74 11.23
CA ALA A 285 12.43 -11.70 11.79
C ALA A 285 12.64 -10.50 12.72
N TYR A 286 12.05 -9.34 12.40
CA TYR A 286 12.14 -8.17 13.26
C TYR A 286 11.42 -8.37 14.59
N LEU A 287 10.17 -8.84 14.55
CA LEU A 287 9.37 -9.09 15.75
C LEU A 287 10.02 -10.13 16.67
N ASP A 288 10.71 -11.12 16.09
CA ASP A 288 11.46 -12.15 16.83
C ASP A 288 12.84 -11.67 17.31
N GLY A 289 13.24 -10.42 17.01
CA GLY A 289 14.53 -9.85 17.39
C GLY A 289 15.72 -10.34 16.56
N GLY A 290 15.47 -11.03 15.44
CA GLY A 290 16.48 -11.62 14.55
C GLY A 290 16.73 -10.86 13.25
N LEU A 291 16.20 -9.64 13.08
CA LEU A 291 16.44 -8.85 11.88
C LEU A 291 17.69 -7.99 12.02
N ASP A 292 18.75 -8.37 11.30
CA ASP A 292 20.02 -7.64 11.22
C ASP A 292 20.35 -7.17 9.79
N GLU A 293 21.53 -6.61 9.59
CA GLU A 293 22.00 -6.13 8.30
C GLU A 293 22.35 -7.24 7.30
N ALA A 294 22.73 -8.42 7.81
CA ALA A 294 23.08 -9.59 7.00
C ALA A 294 21.83 -10.37 6.57
N TRP A 295 20.66 -10.05 7.12
CA TRP A 295 19.41 -10.70 6.82
C TRP A 295 19.10 -10.70 5.32
N THR A 296 18.72 -11.88 4.83
CA THR A 296 18.22 -12.09 3.47
C THR A 296 16.93 -12.87 3.52
N SER A 297 15.99 -12.53 2.66
CA SER A 297 14.76 -13.30 2.51
C SER A 297 15.03 -14.70 1.97
N SER A 298 14.05 -15.60 2.11
CA SER A 298 14.04 -16.93 1.51
C SER A 298 14.22 -16.93 -0.03
N ARG A 299 14.12 -15.76 -0.65
CA ARG A 299 14.27 -15.53 -2.10
C ARG A 299 15.53 -14.73 -2.43
N GLY A 300 16.47 -14.60 -1.48
CA GLY A 300 17.75 -13.91 -1.67
C GLY A 300 17.66 -12.39 -1.75
N ALA A 301 16.52 -11.79 -1.38
CA ALA A 301 16.38 -10.33 -1.35
C ALA A 301 16.85 -9.78 -0.01
N GLY A 302 17.87 -8.92 -0.02
CA GLY A 302 18.26 -8.13 1.14
C GLY A 302 17.34 -6.94 1.40
N LEU A 303 17.62 -6.17 2.45
CA LEU A 303 16.86 -4.99 2.83
C LEU A 303 17.67 -3.70 2.63
N ALA A 304 16.94 -2.61 2.44
CA ALA A 304 17.43 -1.25 2.58
C ALA A 304 16.69 -0.59 3.74
N VAL A 305 17.43 0.08 4.61
CA VAL A 305 16.90 0.89 5.69
C VAL A 305 17.14 2.35 5.35
N GLU A 306 16.08 3.14 5.28
CA GLU A 306 16.12 4.58 5.04
C GLU A 306 15.76 5.30 6.34
N MET A 307 16.66 6.15 6.84
CA MET A 307 16.42 7.03 7.99
C MET A 307 15.81 8.36 7.51
N LEU A 308 14.84 8.90 8.26
CA LEU A 308 14.01 10.06 7.86
C LEU A 308 14.02 11.20 8.87
#